data_AF-A0A8D0UV84-F1
#
_entry.id   AF-A0A8D0UV84-F1
#
_cell.length_a   1.000
_cell.length_b   1.000
_cell.length_c   1.000
_cell.angle_alpha   90.00
_cell.angle_beta   90.00
_cell.angle_gamma   90.00
#
_symmetry.space_group_name_H-M   'P 1'
#
loop_
_entity.id
_entity.type
_entity.pdbx_description
1 polymer ?
#
loop_
_entity_poly.entity_id
_entity_poly.type
_entity_poly.pdbx_seq_one_letter_code
_entity_poly.pdbx_strand_id
1 'polypeptide(L)'
;MMVNMLHIVHWNSAKYSSAAEAASHADGLAIIGVLVKGKKAPFTNFDPSVLLPSSLDYWTYFGSLTHPPLHESVNWIILKENISISSDQLAQFRSLLSNAEGDKDVPIKHNNRPPQPLKGRIVKASF
;
A
#
# COMPACT_ATOMS: atom_id res chain seq x y z
N MET A 1 -10.19 -9.39 -14.22
CA MET A 1 -8.74 -9.47 -13.95
C MET A 1 -8.52 -9.01 -12.51
N MET A 2 -7.90 -9.84 -11.65
CA MET A 2 -7.49 -9.40 -10.31
C MET A 2 -6.10 -8.79 -10.41
N VAL A 3 -5.93 -7.59 -9.86
CA VAL A 3 -4.62 -6.92 -9.74
C VAL A 3 -4.24 -6.94 -8.26
N ASN A 4 -3.14 -7.61 -7.93
CA ASN A 4 -2.51 -7.52 -6.62
C ASN A 4 -1.55 -6.32 -6.63
N MET A 5 -1.41 -5.61 -5.52
CA MET A 5 -0.66 -4.36 -5.48
C MET A 5 0.33 -4.35 -4.30
N LEU A 6 1.61 -4.22 -4.62
CA LEU A 6 2.67 -3.80 -3.69
C LEU A 6 2.86 -2.25 -3.82
N HIS A 7 3.09 -1.45 -2.78
CA HIS A 7 3.07 -1.89 -1.38
C HIS A 7 4.16 -1.31 -0.35
N ILE A 8 4.74 -0.09 -0.40
CA ILE A 8 5.76 0.52 0.56
C ILE A 8 5.50 2.00 1.10
N VAL A 9 5.00 2.25 2.33
CA VAL A 9 4.55 3.60 2.81
C VAL A 9 5.73 4.45 3.32
N HIS A 10 5.76 5.71 2.89
CA HIS A 10 6.63 6.77 3.44
C HIS A 10 5.80 7.91 4.02
N TRP A 11 6.41 8.70 4.92
CA TRP A 11 5.80 9.87 5.55
C TRP A 11 6.77 11.06 5.58
N ASN A 12 6.25 12.28 5.63
CA ASN A 12 7.02 13.51 5.49
C ASN A 12 7.70 13.96 6.81
N SER A 13 8.83 13.33 7.12
CA SER A 13 9.63 13.61 8.32
C SER A 13 10.38 14.95 8.31
N ALA A 14 10.30 15.72 7.22
CA ALA A 14 10.81 17.09 7.17
C ALA A 14 9.82 18.11 7.77
N LYS A 15 8.53 17.73 7.92
CA LYS A 15 7.46 18.61 8.43
C LYS A 15 6.78 18.10 9.69
N TYR A 16 6.71 16.79 9.89
CA TYR A 16 5.99 16.17 11.01
C TYR A 16 6.96 15.45 11.95
N SER A 17 6.53 15.20 13.18
CA SER A 17 7.28 14.42 14.17
C SER A 17 7.02 12.91 14.08
N SER A 18 5.90 12.50 13.46
CA SER A 18 5.55 11.09 13.32
C SER A 18 4.67 10.79 12.11
N ALA A 19 4.67 9.53 11.68
CA ALA A 19 3.75 9.03 10.65
C ALA A 19 2.27 9.14 11.06
N ALA A 20 1.96 9.06 12.36
CA ALA A 20 0.59 9.16 12.88
C ALA A 20 0.02 10.59 12.75
N GLU A 21 0.87 11.59 13.02
CA GLU A 21 0.57 13.00 12.77
C GLU A 21 0.41 13.25 11.26
N ALA A 22 1.42 12.88 10.46
CA ALA A 22 1.46 13.09 9.02
C ALA A 22 0.26 12.47 8.28
N ALA A 23 -0.27 11.33 8.73
CA ALA A 23 -1.36 10.62 8.07
C ALA A 23 -2.66 11.44 7.89
N SER A 24 -2.83 12.53 8.63
CA SER A 24 -3.98 13.44 8.53
C SER A 24 -3.76 14.67 7.64
N HIS A 25 -2.54 14.92 7.17
CA HIS A 25 -2.16 16.10 6.39
C HIS A 25 -1.97 15.79 4.90
N ALA A 26 -2.36 16.73 4.02
CA ALA A 26 -2.34 16.55 2.57
C ALA A 26 -0.96 16.12 2.02
N ASP A 27 0.11 16.75 2.47
CA ASP A 27 1.50 16.47 2.08
C ASP A 27 2.23 15.54 3.07
N GLY A 28 1.46 14.76 3.83
CA GLY A 28 1.97 13.90 4.89
C GLY A 28 2.49 12.54 4.43
N LEU A 29 1.87 11.89 3.43
CA LEU A 29 2.23 10.54 3.00
C LEU A 29 2.60 10.46 1.50
N ALA A 30 3.63 9.65 1.22
CA ALA A 30 3.98 9.19 -0.11
C ALA A 30 3.91 7.66 -0.13
N ILE A 31 2.96 7.10 -0.87
CA ILE A 31 2.56 5.69 -0.68
C ILE A 31 3.00 4.82 -1.84
N ILE A 32 3.87 3.87 -1.48
CA ILE A 32 4.00 2.53 -2.02
C ILE A 32 2.69 1.69 -1.99
N GLY A 33 2.08 1.23 -0.85
CA GLY A 33 2.30 1.39 0.61
C GLY A 33 2.52 0.18 1.60
N VAL A 34 1.69 -0.86 1.56
CA VAL A 34 1.50 -1.93 2.58
C VAL A 34 0.95 -1.38 3.88
N LEU A 35 -0.05 -2.08 4.38
CA LEU A 35 -0.45 -2.01 5.78
C LEU A 35 -0.67 -3.44 6.28
N VAL A 36 -0.03 -3.79 7.39
CA VAL A 36 -0.32 -4.99 8.19
C VAL A 36 -0.61 -4.53 9.61
N LYS A 37 -1.65 -5.06 10.24
CA LYS A 37 -2.03 -4.74 11.63
C LYS A 37 -2.26 -6.04 12.41
N GLY A 38 -1.60 -6.18 13.55
CA GLY A 38 -1.75 -7.31 14.47
C GLY A 38 -0.45 -8.10 14.65
N LYS A 39 -0.04 -8.28 15.92
CA LYS A 39 1.20 -8.92 16.41
C LYS A 39 2.51 -8.42 15.75
N LYS A 40 3.41 -7.83 16.56
CA LYS A 40 4.76 -7.46 16.12
C LYS A 40 5.67 -8.68 16.19
N ALA A 41 6.11 -9.19 15.06
CA ALA A 41 7.26 -10.09 14.96
C ALA A 41 8.51 -9.26 14.59
N PRO A 42 9.71 -9.59 15.11
CA PRO A 42 10.95 -9.01 14.61
C PRO A 42 11.13 -9.35 13.13
N PHE A 43 11.20 -8.32 12.29
CA PHE A 43 11.50 -8.42 10.86
C PHE A 43 12.56 -7.37 10.55
N THR A 44 13.79 -7.82 10.32
CA THR A 44 15.00 -6.98 10.22
C THR A 44 15.86 -7.45 9.05
N ASN A 45 16.88 -6.66 8.68
CA ASN A 45 17.81 -6.95 7.59
C ASN A 45 17.11 -7.21 6.23
N PHE A 46 16.07 -6.45 5.95
CA PHE A 46 15.33 -6.49 4.69
C PHE A 46 15.33 -5.10 4.03
N ASP A 47 15.86 -5.02 2.82
CA ASP A 47 15.74 -3.83 1.97
C ASP A 47 14.51 -4.00 1.05
N PRO A 48 13.46 -3.17 1.17
CA PRO A 48 12.29 -3.25 0.30
C PRO A 48 12.55 -2.79 -1.13
N SER A 49 13.69 -2.16 -1.44
CA SER A 49 14.05 -1.73 -2.80
C SER A 49 14.15 -2.93 -3.77
N VAL A 50 14.49 -4.12 -3.26
CA VAL A 50 14.57 -5.36 -4.05
C VAL A 50 13.22 -5.86 -4.58
N LEU A 51 12.12 -5.26 -4.12
CA LEU A 51 10.76 -5.53 -4.61
C LEU A 51 10.30 -4.49 -5.65
N LEU A 52 11.15 -3.56 -6.06
CA LEU A 52 10.85 -2.62 -7.13
C LEU A 52 11.13 -3.24 -8.50
N PRO A 53 10.36 -2.87 -9.54
CA PRO A 53 10.66 -3.21 -10.93
C PRO A 53 11.95 -2.52 -11.43
N SER A 54 12.41 -2.91 -12.62
CA SER A 54 13.64 -2.40 -13.23
C SER A 54 13.50 -0.93 -13.65
N SER A 55 12.39 -0.59 -14.30
CA SER A 55 12.01 0.78 -14.61
C SER A 55 11.18 1.39 -13.48
N LEU A 56 11.59 2.56 -13.02
CA LEU A 56 10.85 3.38 -12.07
C LEU A 56 9.95 4.42 -12.75
N ASP A 57 9.68 4.31 -14.06
CA ASP A 57 8.64 5.08 -14.75
C ASP A 57 7.33 4.99 -13.95
N TYR A 58 6.70 6.13 -13.69
CA TYR A 58 5.53 6.21 -12.82
C TYR A 58 4.46 7.20 -13.30
N TRP A 59 3.23 6.94 -12.85
CA TRP A 59 2.16 7.92 -12.78
C TRP A 59 2.01 8.47 -11.36
N THR A 60 1.60 9.74 -11.23
CA THR A 60 1.33 10.35 -9.92
C THR A 60 0.06 11.19 -9.91
N TYR A 61 -0.67 11.12 -8.78
CA TYR A 61 -1.88 11.88 -8.52
C TYR A 61 -2.12 12.03 -7.01
N PHE A 62 -2.87 13.05 -6.62
CA PHE A 62 -3.31 13.25 -5.23
C PHE A 62 -4.54 12.41 -4.90
N GLY A 63 -4.53 11.69 -3.78
CA GLY A 63 -5.61 10.80 -3.39
C GLY A 63 -5.60 10.43 -1.91
N SER A 64 -6.23 9.30 -1.61
CA SER A 64 -6.48 8.85 -0.24
C SER A 64 -5.88 7.49 0.07
N LEU A 65 -5.83 7.18 1.37
CA LEU A 65 -5.72 5.81 1.88
C LEU A 65 -6.82 4.91 1.27
N THR A 66 -6.48 3.66 0.96
CA THR A 66 -7.40 2.69 0.34
C THR A 66 -8.25 1.91 1.35
N HIS A 67 -8.04 2.12 2.65
CA HIS A 67 -8.80 1.53 3.76
C HIS A 67 -9.10 2.63 4.82
N PRO A 68 -10.18 2.53 5.63
CA PRO A 68 -10.42 3.42 6.77
C PRO A 68 -9.15 3.75 7.56
N PRO A 69 -8.89 5.04 7.87
CA PRO A 69 -9.83 6.17 7.82
C PRO A 69 -10.05 6.86 6.45
N LEU A 70 -9.45 6.37 5.36
CA LEU A 70 -9.63 6.93 3.99
C LEU A 70 -9.19 8.41 3.82
N HIS A 71 -8.32 8.94 4.67
CA HIS A 71 -7.83 10.33 4.58
C HIS A 71 -7.24 10.64 3.20
N GLU A 72 -7.58 11.81 2.64
CA GLU A 72 -7.02 12.39 1.42
C GLU A 72 -5.69 13.09 1.73
N SER A 73 -4.69 12.28 2.09
CA SER A 73 -3.36 12.68 2.59
C SER A 73 -2.20 12.06 1.79
N VAL A 74 -2.49 11.53 0.60
CA VAL A 74 -1.58 10.62 -0.12
C VAL A 74 -1.23 11.18 -1.50
N ASN A 75 0.06 11.44 -1.71
CA ASN A 75 0.63 11.53 -3.04
C ASN A 75 0.95 10.11 -3.52
N TRP A 76 0.21 9.63 -4.51
CA TRP A 76 0.42 8.31 -5.10
C TRP A 76 1.54 8.35 -6.12
N ILE A 77 2.38 7.30 -6.11
CA ILE A 77 3.36 7.00 -7.15
C ILE A 77 3.04 5.58 -7.61
N ILE A 78 2.52 5.42 -8.82
CA ILE A 78 2.14 4.12 -9.38
C ILE A 78 3.14 3.77 -10.47
N LEU A 79 3.99 2.78 -10.23
CA LEU A 79 4.99 2.33 -11.19
C LEU A 79 4.32 1.69 -12.42
N LYS A 80 4.93 1.90 -13.58
CA LYS A 80 4.47 1.45 -14.91
C LYS A 80 4.83 0.00 -15.20
N GLU A 81 5.99 -0.44 -14.72
CA GLU A 81 6.46 -1.82 -14.84
C GLU A 81 5.94 -2.65 -13.64
N ASN A 82 5.43 -3.85 -13.92
CA ASN A 82 4.87 -4.73 -12.91
C ASN A 82 5.89 -5.77 -12.45
N ILE A 83 5.96 -6.03 -11.14
CA ILE A 83 6.60 -7.24 -10.60
C ILE A 83 5.65 -8.46 -10.69
N SER A 84 6.23 -9.66 -10.77
CA SER A 84 5.48 -10.92 -10.82
C SER A 84 5.31 -11.56 -9.43
N ILE A 85 4.19 -12.25 -9.24
CA ILE A 85 3.92 -13.10 -8.06
C ILE A 85 3.31 -14.42 -8.53
N SER A 86 3.77 -15.55 -8.00
CA SER A 86 3.24 -16.88 -8.34
C SER A 86 1.87 -17.14 -7.70
N SER A 87 1.13 -18.11 -8.24
CA SER A 87 -0.14 -18.54 -7.65
C SER A 87 0.03 -19.04 -6.21
N ASP A 88 1.14 -19.72 -5.91
CA ASP A 88 1.42 -20.29 -4.59
C ASP A 88 1.81 -19.20 -3.58
N GLN A 89 2.61 -18.22 -3.98
CA GLN A 89 2.90 -17.03 -3.18
C GLN A 89 1.61 -16.25 -2.88
N LEU A 90 0.71 -16.12 -3.86
CA LEU A 90 -0.59 -15.49 -3.66
C LEU A 90 -1.52 -16.32 -2.76
N ALA A 91 -1.43 -17.65 -2.80
CA ALA A 91 -2.16 -18.54 -1.91
C ALA A 91 -1.69 -18.40 -0.45
N GLN A 92 -0.40 -18.18 -0.20
CA GLN A 92 0.12 -17.90 1.15
C GLN A 92 -0.53 -16.65 1.75
N PHE A 93 -0.62 -15.54 1.00
CA PHE A 93 -1.35 -14.34 1.47
C PHE A 93 -2.83 -14.63 1.78
N ARG A 94 -3.49 -15.46 0.97
CA ARG A 94 -4.90 -15.83 1.16
C ARG A 94 -5.15 -16.82 2.31
N SER A 95 -4.09 -17.47 2.81
CA SER A 95 -4.13 -18.36 3.97
C SER A 95 -4.05 -17.63 5.30
N LEU A 96 -3.65 -16.34 5.30
CA LEU A 96 -3.60 -15.51 6.50
C LEU A 96 -5.00 -15.36 7.11
N LEU A 97 -5.06 -15.40 8.44
CA LEU A 97 -6.29 -15.34 9.23
C LEU A 97 -6.62 -13.91 9.65
N SER A 98 -7.91 -13.56 9.61
CA SER A 98 -8.44 -12.26 10.03
C SER A 98 -9.02 -12.24 11.45
N ASN A 99 -9.26 -13.42 12.03
CA ASN A 99 -9.81 -13.62 13.37
C ASN A 99 -8.72 -13.52 14.46
N ALA A 100 -9.14 -13.40 15.72
CA ALA A 100 -8.20 -13.47 16.83
C ALA A 100 -7.78 -14.92 17.13
N GLU A 101 -6.74 -15.07 17.93
CA GLU A 101 -6.29 -16.37 18.43
C GLU A 101 -7.34 -16.95 19.40
N GLY A 102 -7.79 -18.18 19.13
CA GLY A 102 -8.88 -18.83 19.87
C GLY A 102 -10.26 -18.70 19.22
N ASP A 103 -10.44 -17.77 18.26
CA ASP A 103 -11.63 -17.70 17.42
C ASP A 103 -11.62 -18.77 16.31
N LYS A 104 -12.77 -18.98 15.66
CA LYS A 104 -12.86 -19.78 14.43
C LYS A 104 -12.11 -19.12 13.27
N ASP A 105 -11.33 -19.90 12.54
CA ASP A 105 -10.57 -19.46 11.37
C ASP A 105 -11.41 -18.80 10.27
N VAL A 106 -11.01 -17.58 9.88
CA VAL A 106 -11.57 -16.78 8.78
C VAL A 106 -10.42 -16.25 7.90
N PRO A 107 -10.11 -16.93 6.78
CA PRO A 107 -9.02 -16.55 5.88
C PRO A 107 -9.28 -15.25 5.10
N ILE A 108 -8.23 -14.45 4.88
CA ILE A 108 -8.27 -13.19 4.13
C ILE A 108 -8.27 -13.47 2.62
N LYS A 109 -9.44 -13.72 2.05
CA LYS A 109 -9.58 -14.03 0.61
C LYS A 109 -9.24 -12.85 -0.31
N HIS A 110 -9.53 -11.63 0.13
CA HIS A 110 -9.25 -10.37 -0.59
C HIS A 110 -9.27 -9.17 0.37
N ASN A 111 -8.53 -8.11 0.03
CA ASN A 111 -8.46 -6.85 0.80
C ASN A 111 -8.41 -5.60 -0.09
N ASN A 112 -8.67 -5.71 -1.39
CA ASN A 112 -8.62 -4.63 -2.35
C ASN A 112 -9.88 -3.74 -2.33
N ARG A 113 -9.70 -2.42 -2.39
CA ARG A 113 -10.78 -1.45 -2.62
C ARG A 113 -10.99 -1.26 -4.13
N PRO A 114 -12.24 -1.18 -4.65
CA PRO A 114 -12.49 -0.86 -6.05
C PRO A 114 -11.96 0.54 -6.44
N PRO A 115 -11.57 0.77 -7.70
CA PRO A 115 -11.23 2.10 -8.21
C PRO A 115 -12.32 3.12 -7.90
N GLN A 116 -11.92 4.36 -7.61
CA GLN A 116 -12.83 5.46 -7.25
C GLN A 116 -12.83 6.52 -8.36
N PRO A 117 -13.93 7.25 -8.59
CA PRO A 117 -14.00 8.28 -9.62
C PRO A 117 -12.89 9.34 -9.50
N LEU A 118 -12.33 9.78 -10.63
CA LEU A 118 -11.26 10.78 -10.65
C LEU A 118 -11.72 12.15 -10.13
N LYS A 119 -13.00 12.52 -10.28
CA LYS A 119 -13.55 13.82 -9.85
C LYS A 119 -12.71 15.02 -10.32
N GLY A 120 -12.27 15.00 -11.58
CA GLY A 120 -11.47 16.08 -12.19
C GLY A 120 -9.98 16.10 -11.82
N ARG A 121 -9.48 15.15 -11.01
CA ARG A 121 -8.03 15.03 -10.73
C ARG A 121 -7.25 14.68 -11.99
N ILE A 122 -6.11 15.36 -12.17
CA ILE A 122 -5.14 15.09 -13.23
C ILE A 122 -4.14 14.04 -12.75
N VAL A 123 -3.94 13.00 -13.56
CA VAL A 123 -2.84 12.03 -13.39
C VAL A 123 -1.68 12.49 -14.27
N LYS A 124 -0.49 12.65 -13.69
CA LYS A 124 0.74 13.00 -14.41
C LYS A 124 1.56 11.73 -14.67
N ALA A 125 2.35 11.72 -15.75
CA ALA A 125 3.36 10.71 -16.02
C ALA A 125 4.77 11.31 -15.88
N SER A 126 5.78 10.46 -15.70
CA SER A 126 7.20 10.81 -15.67
C SER A 126 7.93 10.60 -17.01
N PHE A 127 7.18 10.11 -18.02
CA PHE A 127 7.64 9.68 -19.34
C PHE A 127 6.67 10.18 -20.43
#